data_AF-A0A2N2KFZ3-F1
#
_entry.id   AF-A0A2N2KFZ3-F1
#
_cell.length_a   1.000
_cell.length_b   1.000
_cell.length_c   1.000
_cell.angle_alpha   90.00
_cell.angle_beta   90.00
_cell.angle_gamma   90.00
#
_symmetry.space_group_name_H-M   'P 1'
#
loop_
_entity.id
_entity.type
_entity.pdbx_description
1 polymer ?
#
loop_
_entity_poly.entity_id
_entity_poly.type
_entity_poly.pdbx_seq_one_letter_code
_entity_poly.pdbx_strand_id
1 'polypeptide(L)' 'MADPKTTIPENTWKCSNCGNTLVAQLPPEICPVCRQKCAFLNVTCYEPDCGFTGMDKRLK' A
#
# COMPACT_ATOMS: atom_id res chain seq x y z
N MET A 1 18.07 28.51 -5.09
CA MET A 1 17.67 27.09 -5.19
C MET A 1 17.77 26.47 -3.82
N ALA A 2 16.67 25.91 -3.30
CA ALA A 2 16.58 24.81 -2.32
C ALA A 2 15.23 24.91 -1.62
N ASP A 3 14.19 24.37 -2.23
CA ASP A 3 12.94 24.05 -1.55
C ASP A 3 13.21 22.85 -0.62
N PRO A 4 13.16 23.02 0.72
CA PRO A 4 13.20 21.87 1.62
C PRO A 4 11.85 21.16 1.50
N LYS A 5 11.84 20.15 0.63
CA LYS A 5 10.72 19.26 0.35
C LYS A 5 10.18 18.66 1.65
N THR A 6 9.12 19.27 2.16
CA THR A 6 8.22 18.70 3.17
C THR A 6 7.74 17.35 2.65
N THR A 7 8.13 16.24 3.28
CA THR A 7 7.57 14.93 2.95
C THR A 7 7.41 14.13 4.23
N ILE A 8 6.26 14.33 4.88
CA ILE A 8 5.73 13.40 5.88
C ILE A 8 4.71 12.56 5.10
N PRO A 9 4.99 11.30 4.73
CA PRO A 9 4.00 10.49 4.04
C PRO A 9 3.14 9.73 5.06
N GLU A 10 1.84 10.04 5.08
CA GLU A 10 0.80 9.31 5.82
C GLU A 10 0.08 8.26 4.95
N ASN A 11 0.39 8.20 3.65
CA ASN A 11 -0.30 7.33 2.68
C ASN A 11 0.31 5.92 2.60
N THR A 12 -0.54 4.91 2.72
CA THR A 12 -0.14 3.50 2.58
C THR A 12 -0.56 2.97 1.21
N TRP A 13 0.35 2.28 0.52
CA TRP A 13 0.16 1.72 -0.81
C TRP A 13 0.37 0.21 -0.77
N LYS A 14 -0.62 -0.57 -1.22
CA LYS A 14 -0.54 -2.03 -1.34
C LYS A 14 -0.24 -2.41 -2.78
N CYS A 15 0.81 -3.21 -2.98
CA CYS A 15 1.13 -3.79 -4.27
C CYS A 15 0.06 -4.81 -4.66
N SER A 16 -0.52 -4.67 -5.85
CA SER A 16 -1.53 -5.61 -6.36
C SER A 16 -0.94 -6.96 -6.80
N ASN A 17 0.38 -7.05 -7.00
CA ASN A 17 1.04 -8.28 -7.44
C ASN A 17 1.46 -9.16 -6.26
N CYS A 18 2.26 -8.62 -5.34
CA CYS A 18 2.77 -9.38 -4.20
C CYS A 18 1.98 -9.17 -2.90
N GLY A 19 1.05 -8.20 -2.86
CA GLY A 19 0.30 -7.87 -1.64
C GLY A 19 1.07 -7.02 -0.63
N ASN A 20 2.33 -6.65 -0.90
CA ASN A 20 3.14 -5.88 0.04
C ASN A 20 2.66 -4.44 0.19
N THR A 21 2.59 -3.95 1.43
CA THR A 21 2.26 -2.55 1.75
C THR A 21 3.52 -1.71 1.96
N LEU A 22 3.53 -0.49 1.44
CA LEU A 22 4.59 0.49 1.65
C LEU A 22 4.00 1.87 1.94
N VAL A 23 4.67 2.67 2.78
CA VAL A 23 4.22 4.02 3.12
C VAL A 23 5.02 5.03 2.31
N ALA A 24 4.35 5.80 1.46
CA ALA A 24 4.97 6.77 0.57
C ALA A 24 3.95 7.82 0.11
N GLN A 25 4.41 9.00 -0.31
CA GLN A 25 3.50 10.02 -0.87
C GLN A 25 2.98 9.61 -2.25
N LEU A 26 3.85 9.04 -3.08
CA LEU A 26 3.52 8.49 -4.40
C LEU A 26 4.05 7.05 -4.51
N PRO A 27 3.30 6.14 -5.14
CA PRO A 27 3.75 4.78 -5.33
C PRO A 27 4.88 4.73 -6.35
N PRO A 28 5.91 3.88 -6.16
CA PRO A 28 6.93 3.67 -7.16
C PRO A 28 6.37 2.89 -8.36
N GLU A 29 6.93 3.11 -9.55
CA GLU A 29 6.54 2.34 -10.74
C GLU A 29 6.96 0.86 -10.60
N ILE A 30 8.08 0.61 -9.91
CA ILE A 30 8.63 -0.71 -9.65
C ILE A 30 8.49 -1.03 -8.17
N CYS A 31 7.90 -2.18 -7.87
CA CYS A 31 7.79 -2.64 -6.49
C CYS A 31 9.15 -3.08 -5.94
N PRO A 32 9.57 -2.65 -4.74
CA PRO A 32 10.86 -3.04 -4.16
C PRO A 32 10.90 -4.54 -3.77
N VAL A 33 9.74 -5.16 -3.57
CA VAL A 33 9.65 -6.57 -3.16
C VAL A 33 9.73 -7.50 -4.37
N CYS A 34 8.83 -7.34 -5.34
CA CYS A 34 8.83 -8.20 -6.53
C CYS A 34 9.73 -7.69 -7.66
N ARG A 35 10.25 -6.46 -7.57
CA ARG A 35 11.11 -5.82 -8.59
C ARG A 35 10.49 -5.81 -9.99
N GLN A 36 9.17 -5.75 -10.07
CA GLN A 36 8.42 -5.64 -11.32
C GLN A 36 7.57 -4.37 -11.33
N LYS A 37 7.18 -3.94 -12.53
CA LYS A 37 6.21 -2.85 -12.68
C LYS A 37 4.85 -3.36 -12.21
N CYS A 38 4.31 -2.74 -11.18
CA CYS A 38 3.08 -3.19 -10.53
C CYS A 38 2.18 -2.01 -10.21
N ALA A 39 0.87 -2.23 -10.29
CA ALA A 39 -0.10 -1.28 -9.78
C ALA A 39 -0.05 -1.27 -8.25
N PHE A 40 -0.10 -0.08 -7.67
CA PHE A 40 -0.19 0.15 -6.24
C PHE A 40 -1.55 0.73 -5.91
N LEU A 41 -2.28 0.05 -5.05
CA LEU A 41 -3.58 0.50 -4.55
C LEU A 41 -3.33 1.33 -3.29
N ASN A 42 -3.87 2.55 -3.26
CA ASN A 42 -3.85 3.33 -2.03
C ASN A 42 -4.78 2.64 -1.03
N VAL A 43 -4.21 2.15 0.08
CA VAL A 43 -4.92 1.48 1.17
C VAL A 43 -4.80 2.28 2.45
N THR A 44 -4.70 3.62 2.33
CA THR A 44 -4.65 4.50 3.49
C THR A 44 -5.99 4.36 4.23
N CYS A 45 -5.94 3.56 5.28
CA CYS A 45 -7.09 2.97 5.92
C CYS A 45 -7.59 3.94 7.00
N TYR A 46 -8.48 4.85 6.65
CA TYR A 46 -9.09 5.78 7.61
C TYR A 46 -10.24 5.17 8.41
N GLU A 47 -10.58 3.90 8.18
CA GLU A 47 -11.57 3.15 8.96
C GLU A 47 -10.94 1.87 9.50
N PRO A 48 -11.20 1.50 10.77
CA PRO A 48 -10.55 0.37 11.46
C PRO A 48 -10.92 -1.01 10.90
N ASP A 49 -11.66 -1.07 9.79
CA ASP A 49 -12.29 -2.26 9.22
C ASP A 49 -11.85 -2.52 7.77
N CYS A 50 -10.57 -2.29 7.40
CA CYS A 50 -10.00 -2.99 6.23
C CYS A 50 -9.86 -4.47 6.57
N GLY A 51 -11.02 -5.12 6.57
CA GLY A 51 -11.27 -6.50 6.89
C GLY A 51 -10.57 -7.37 5.87
N PHE A 52 -9.42 -7.90 6.28
CA PHE A 52 -9.18 -9.30 6.02
C PHE A 52 -10.27 -10.06 6.78
N THR A 53 -11.45 -10.20 6.17
CA THR A 53 -12.48 -11.10 6.67
C THR A 53 -11.84 -12.48 6.69
N GLY A 54 -11.39 -12.88 7.88
CA GLY A 54 -10.86 -14.20 8.14
C GLY A 54 -11.83 -15.21 7.55
N MET A 55 -11.27 -16.13 6.77
CA MET A 55 -11.96 -17.16 6.02
C MET A 55 -13.26 -17.58 6.72
N ASP A 56 -14.36 -17.45 6.00
CA ASP A 56 -15.71 -17.76 6.45
C ASP A 56 -15.74 -19.16 7.08
N LYS A 57 -15.99 -19.25 8.39
CA LYS A 57 -16.04 -20.52 9.14
C LYS A 57 -17.23 -21.41 8.76
N ARG A 58 -18.12 -20.97 7.85
CA ARG A 58 -19.21 -21.80 7.29
C ARG A 58 -18.75 -22.77 6.21
N LEU A 59 -17.51 -22.69 5.73
CA LEU A 59 -16.88 -23.74 4.92
C LEU A 59 -16.31 -24.85 5.83
N LYS A 60 -17.17 -25.41 6.69
CA LYS A 60 -16.89 -26.60 7.51
C LYS A 60 -17.83 -27.72 7.11
#